data_AF-A0AAW6JVJ2-F1
#
_entry.id   AF-A0AAW6JVJ2-F1
#
_cell.length_a   1.000
_cell.length_b   1.000
_cell.length_c   1.000
_cell.angle_alpha   90.00
_cell.angle_beta   90.00
_cell.angle_gamma   90.00
#
_symmetry.space_group_name_H-M   'P 1'
#
loop_
_entity.id
_entity.type
_entity.pdbx_description
1 polymer ?
#
loop_
_entity_poly.entity_id
_entity_poly.type
_entity_poly.pdbx_seq_one_letter_code
_entity_poly.pdbx_strand_id
1 'polypeptide(L)'
;MALYKVEDFAADPNYGSPELDHNEVEKIKHFDVYSDIDDDKVGAVKYILVDDSGRLRYLVVDTGFWFFGRQVLLPIGRSRIDYNQRRVYAIGLTKEQVENLPDFKDLQEIDYNYEERVRGVVQMSKSLVCHRG
;
A
#
# COMPACT_ATOMS: atom_id res chain seq x y z
N MET A 1 -6.21 6.40 -11.30
CA MET A 1 -4.83 6.10 -10.89
C MET A 1 -4.91 4.87 -10.01
N ALA A 2 -4.20 3.80 -10.38
CA ALA A 2 -4.19 2.57 -9.61
C ALA A 2 -3.15 2.66 -8.47
N LEU A 3 -3.43 1.98 -7.36
CA LEU A 3 -2.50 1.85 -6.24
C LEU A 3 -2.13 0.39 -6.09
N TYR A 4 -0.84 0.13 -5.89
CA TYR A 4 -0.28 -1.19 -5.73
C TYR A 4 0.44 -1.28 -4.39
N LYS A 5 0.41 -2.46 -3.75
CA LYS A 5 1.29 -2.70 -2.61
C LYS A 5 2.72 -2.72 -3.16
N VAL A 6 3.63 -2.03 -2.48
CA VAL A 6 5.03 -1.92 -2.94
C VAL A 6 5.70 -3.29 -3.08
N GLU A 7 5.26 -4.28 -2.29
CA GLU A 7 5.75 -5.66 -2.35
C GLU A 7 5.35 -6.36 -3.64
N ASP A 8 4.08 -6.23 -4.03
CA ASP A 8 3.56 -6.78 -5.27
C ASP A 8 4.20 -6.09 -6.48
N PHE A 9 4.36 -4.75 -6.39
CA PHE A 9 5.04 -3.95 -7.41
C PHE A 9 6.51 -4.33 -7.58
N ALA A 10 7.24 -4.59 -6.50
CA ALA A 10 8.64 -4.99 -6.54
C ALA A 10 8.84 -6.46 -6.95
N ALA A 11 7.83 -7.32 -6.74
CA ALA A 11 7.90 -8.74 -7.07
C ALA A 11 7.63 -9.04 -8.55
N ASP A 12 6.91 -8.16 -9.26
CA ASP A 12 6.56 -8.35 -10.66
C ASP A 12 7.64 -7.75 -11.59
N PRO A 13 8.29 -8.58 -12.45
CA PRO A 13 9.37 -8.14 -13.32
C PRO A 13 8.92 -7.21 -14.46
N ASN A 14 7.62 -7.05 -14.69
CA ASN A 14 7.07 -6.14 -15.70
C ASN A 14 6.94 -4.70 -15.21
N TYR A 15 7.01 -4.47 -13.89
CA TYR A 15 7.00 -3.13 -13.33
C TYR A 15 8.42 -2.58 -13.14
N GLY A 16 8.52 -1.25 -13.12
CA GLY A 16 9.77 -0.58 -12.77
C GLY A 16 10.17 -0.84 -11.32
N SER A 17 11.39 -0.46 -10.94
CA SER A 17 11.77 -0.48 -9.52
C SER A 17 11.01 0.61 -8.75
N PRO A 18 10.46 0.31 -7.56
CA PRO A 18 9.83 1.33 -6.73
C PRO A 18 10.85 2.40 -6.32
N GLU A 19 10.36 3.60 -5.99
CA GLU A 19 11.20 4.72 -5.53
C GLU A 19 11.90 4.41 -4.20
N LEU A 20 11.27 3.56 -3.38
CA LEU A 20 11.90 3.00 -2.18
C LEU A 20 12.59 1.68 -2.50
N ASP A 21 13.83 1.52 -2.03
CA ASP A 21 14.52 0.23 -2.06
C ASP A 21 13.80 -0.82 -1.22
N HIS A 22 13.91 -2.09 -1.62
CA HIS A 22 13.26 -3.22 -0.94
C HIS A 22 13.65 -3.30 0.56
N ASN A 23 14.91 -2.99 0.89
CA ASN A 23 15.37 -2.99 2.28
C ASN A 23 14.73 -1.85 3.10
N GLU A 24 14.50 -0.68 2.47
CA GLU A 24 13.84 0.44 3.14
C GLU A 24 12.36 0.15 3.37
N VAL A 25 11.69 -0.48 2.41
CA VAL A 25 10.31 -0.97 2.54
C VAL A 25 10.19 -1.95 3.72
N GLU A 26 11.07 -2.94 3.78
CA GLU A 26 11.11 -3.95 4.85
C GLU A 26 11.37 -3.32 6.22
N LYS A 27 12.19 -2.26 6.29
CA LYS A 27 12.43 -1.53 7.53
C LYS A 27 11.22 -0.71 7.97
N ILE A 28 10.60 0.04 7.06
CA ILE A 28 9.49 0.95 7.36
C ILE A 28 8.23 0.15 7.70
N LYS A 29 8.05 -1.02 7.07
CA LYS A 29 7.14 -2.03 7.58
C LYS A 29 7.48 -2.30 9.03
N HIS A 30 6.48 -2.37 9.89
CA HIS A 30 6.62 -2.52 11.34
C HIS A 30 7.09 -1.27 12.10
N PHE A 31 7.26 -0.12 11.45
CA PHE A 31 7.42 1.13 12.22
C PHE A 31 6.12 1.43 12.96
N ASP A 32 6.27 1.80 14.22
CA ASP A 32 5.15 2.26 15.03
C ASP A 32 4.72 3.65 14.57
N VAL A 33 3.41 3.87 14.48
CA VAL A 33 2.81 5.14 14.11
C VAL A 33 2.35 5.88 15.36
N TYR A 34 2.77 7.13 15.47
CA TYR A 34 2.50 8.04 16.57
C TYR A 34 1.83 9.33 16.08
N SER A 35 1.03 9.97 16.91
CA SER A 35 0.51 11.32 16.67
C SER A 35 1.63 12.36 16.86
N ASP A 36 1.78 13.31 15.94
CA ASP A 36 2.72 14.44 16.12
C ASP A 36 2.19 15.50 17.12
N ILE A 37 0.91 15.43 17.49
CA ILE A 37 0.26 16.40 18.38
C ILE A 37 0.53 16.05 19.85
N ASP A 38 0.39 14.78 20.20
CA ASP A 38 0.32 14.28 21.58
C ASP A 38 1.30 13.11 21.86
N ASP A 39 2.06 12.66 20.84
CA ASP A 39 2.95 11.49 20.90
C ASP A 39 2.22 10.20 21.33
N ASP A 40 0.89 10.11 21.15
CA ASP A 40 0.17 8.86 21.41
C ASP A 40 0.44 7.84 20.31
N LYS A 41 0.61 6.58 20.73
CA LYS A 41 0.70 5.44 19.81
C LYS A 41 -0.65 5.20 19.13
N VAL A 42 -0.65 5.39 17.83
CA VAL A 42 -1.80 5.22 16.94
C VAL A 42 -1.89 3.79 16.43
N GLY A 43 -0.75 3.20 16.05
CA GLY A 43 -0.73 1.89 15.38
C GLY A 43 0.66 1.49 14.89
N ALA A 44 0.70 0.69 13.83
CA ALA A 44 1.92 0.30 13.13
C ALA A 44 1.72 0.27 11.60
N VAL A 45 2.77 0.56 10.84
CA VAL A 45 2.74 0.47 9.38
C VAL A 45 2.70 -0.99 8.96
N LYS A 46 1.67 -1.35 8.18
CA LYS A 46 1.42 -2.71 7.70
C LYS A 46 1.77 -2.87 6.22
N TYR A 47 1.29 -1.96 5.38
CA TYR A 47 1.59 -1.94 3.95
C TYR A 47 1.98 -0.54 3.48
N ILE A 48 2.73 -0.47 2.38
CA ILE A 48 3.08 0.76 1.69
C ILE A 48 2.46 0.70 0.30
N LEU A 49 1.74 1.74 -0.09
CA LEU A 49 1.08 1.83 -1.39
C LEU A 49 1.83 2.79 -2.32
N VAL A 50 2.09 2.32 -3.53
CA VAL A 50 2.72 3.07 -4.62
C VAL A 50 1.75 3.29 -5.78
N ASP A 51 2.00 4.32 -6.58
CA ASP A 51 1.31 4.51 -7.86
C ASP A 51 1.92 3.65 -8.99
N ASP A 52 1.35 3.73 -10.19
CA ASP A 52 1.84 3.05 -11.40
C ASP A 52 3.28 3.41 -11.78
N SER A 53 3.77 4.56 -11.29
CA SER A 53 5.12 5.03 -11.50
C SER A 53 6.09 4.59 -10.39
N GLY A 54 5.63 3.78 -9.43
CA GLY A 54 6.42 3.27 -8.31
C GLY A 54 6.66 4.28 -7.18
N ARG A 55 5.95 5.42 -7.18
CA ARG A 55 6.12 6.45 -6.15
C ARG A 55 5.24 6.19 -4.95
N LEU A 56 5.78 6.40 -3.76
CA LEU A 56 5.04 6.21 -2.52
C LEU A 56 3.93 7.25 -2.37
N ARG A 57 2.70 6.79 -2.13
CA ARG A 57 1.52 7.64 -1.98
C ARG A 57 0.86 7.54 -0.61
N TYR A 58 0.69 6.32 -0.11
CA TYR A 58 -0.04 6.06 1.12
C TYR A 58 0.66 4.98 1.95
N LEU A 59 0.49 5.08 3.27
CA LEU A 59 0.86 4.07 4.24
C LEU A 59 -0.44 3.47 4.78
N VAL A 60 -0.55 2.15 4.78
CA VAL A 60 -1.63 1.44 5.46
C VAL A 60 -1.18 1.25 6.91
N VAL A 61 -1.90 1.89 7.82
CA VAL A 61 -1.64 1.83 9.26
C VAL A 61 -2.65 0.89 9.89
N ASP A 62 -2.16 -0.12 10.61
CA ASP A 62 -2.96 -0.99 11.46
C ASP A 62 -3.06 -0.35 12.84
N THR A 63 -4.24 0.13 13.21
CA THR A 63 -4.48 0.82 14.49
C THR A 63 -4.70 -0.15 15.65
N GLY A 64 -4.35 -1.43 15.48
CA GLY A 64 -4.71 -2.60 16.30
C GLY A 64 -4.47 -2.55 17.82
N PHE A 65 -5.18 -1.66 18.51
CA PHE A 65 -5.17 -1.53 19.97
C PHE A 65 -6.57 -1.58 20.59
N TRP A 66 -7.61 -1.87 19.79
CA TRP A 66 -8.95 -2.21 20.26
C TRP A 66 -9.39 -3.54 19.62
N PHE A 67 -10.37 -4.24 20.22
CA PHE A 67 -10.90 -5.56 19.80
C PHE A 67 -11.42 -5.66 18.35
N PHE A 68 -11.36 -4.57 17.58
CA PHE A 68 -11.65 -4.47 16.15
C PHE A 68 -10.50 -3.74 15.45
N GLY A 69 -9.30 -4.35 15.39
CA GLY A 69 -8.18 -3.75 14.66
C GLY A 69 -8.61 -3.40 13.23
N ARG A 70 -8.53 -2.11 12.89
CA ARG A 70 -8.88 -1.57 11.57
C ARG A 70 -7.61 -1.12 10.87
N GLN A 71 -7.65 -1.15 9.55
CA GLN A 71 -6.58 -0.60 8.73
C GLN A 71 -7.05 0.75 8.21
N VAL A 72 -6.18 1.75 8.22
CA VAL A 72 -6.51 3.09 7.73
C VAL A 72 -5.45 3.58 6.77
N LEU A 73 -5.86 4.42 5.82
CA LEU A 73 -4.97 5.02 4.85
C LEU A 73 -4.41 6.34 5.36
N LEU A 74 -3.09 6.40 5.54
CA LEU A 74 -2.35 7.61 5.89
C LEU A 74 -1.59 8.13 4.66
N PRO A 75 -1.92 9.33 4.13
CA PRO A 75 -1.19 9.91 3.02
C PRO A 75 0.26 10.24 3.41
N ILE A 76 1.21 10.01 2.50
CA ILE A 76 2.63 10.31 2.77
C ILE A 76 2.87 11.77 3.14
N GLY A 77 2.13 12.70 2.53
CA GLY A 77 2.21 14.14 2.84
C GLY A 77 1.68 14.52 4.23
N ARG A 78 1.03 13.58 4.92
CA ARG A 78 0.56 13.71 6.31
C ARG A 78 1.31 12.75 7.24
N SER A 79 2.44 12.20 6.80
CA SER A 79 3.28 11.32 7.60
C SER A 79 4.73 11.75 7.54
N ARG A 80 5.44 11.65 8.66
CA ARG A 80 6.87 11.91 8.75
C ARG A 80 7.57 10.67 9.28
N ILE A 81 8.44 10.08 8.48
CA ILE A 81 9.18 8.87 8.85
C ILE A 81 10.45 9.29 9.59
N ASP A 82 10.62 8.79 10.82
CA ASP A 82 11.83 8.93 11.62
C ASP A 82 12.57 7.59 11.67
N TYR A 83 13.60 7.46 10.83
CA TYR A 83 14.42 6.26 10.74
C TYR A 83 15.30 6.01 11.97
N ASN A 84 15.65 7.06 12.72
CA ASN A 84 16.49 6.93 13.92
C ASN A 84 15.70 6.28 15.06
N GLN A 85 14.44 6.71 15.22
CA GLN A 85 13.56 6.19 16.26
C GLN A 85 12.74 4.98 15.81
N ARG A 86 12.78 4.65 14.51
CA ARG A 86 11.96 3.61 13.88
C ARG A 86 10.46 3.86 14.07
N ARG A 87 10.06 5.12 13.88
CA ARG A 87 8.69 5.62 14.10
C ARG A 87 8.20 6.40 12.91
N VAL A 88 6.89 6.43 12.72
CA VAL A 88 6.21 7.32 11.78
C VAL A 88 5.30 8.24 12.57
N TYR A 89 5.39 9.54 12.31
CA TYR A 89 4.55 10.56 12.91
C TYR A 89 3.41 10.95 11.97
N ALA A 90 2.17 10.85 12.42
CA ALA A 90 0.99 11.35 11.74
C ALA A 90 0.87 12.86 11.99
N ILE A 91 1.05 13.65 10.93
CA ILE A 91 1.14 15.11 11.02
C ILE A 91 -0.25 15.74 11.07
N GLY A 92 -0.53 16.41 12.18
CA GLY A 92 -1.78 17.15 12.38
C GLY A 92 -3.02 16.24 12.51
N LEU A 93 -2.83 15.01 12.98
CA LEU A 93 -3.89 14.06 13.27
C LEU A 93 -3.68 13.47 14.67
N THR A 94 -4.71 13.50 15.51
CA THR A 94 -4.69 12.79 16.80
C THR A 94 -5.00 11.31 16.59
N LYS A 95 -4.70 10.47 17.59
CA LYS A 95 -5.07 9.05 17.57
C LYS A 95 -6.55 8.82 17.27
N GLU A 96 -7.43 9.54 17.95
CA GLU A 96 -8.89 9.41 17.78
C GLU A 96 -9.33 9.80 16.36
N GLN A 97 -8.71 10.82 15.75
CA GLN A 97 -8.99 11.20 14.36
C GLN A 97 -8.58 10.09 13.38
N VAL A 98 -7.42 9.47 13.62
CA VAL A 98 -6.94 8.36 12.79
C VAL A 98 -7.84 7.13 12.95
N GLU A 99 -8.30 6.82 14.16
CA GLU A 99 -9.25 5.72 14.43
C GLU A 99 -10.64 5.92 13.80
N ASN A 100 -11.04 7.19 13.59
CA ASN A 100 -12.29 7.55 12.91
C ASN A 100 -12.17 7.60 11.38
N LEU A 101 -10.98 7.37 10.81
CA LEU A 101 -10.83 7.28 9.35
C LEU A 101 -11.58 6.07 8.79
N PRO A 102 -12.02 6.14 7.52
CA PRO A 102 -12.65 5.01 6.86
C PRO A 102 -11.72 3.79 6.86
N ASP A 103 -12.31 2.63 7.17
CA ASP A 103 -11.62 1.35 7.19
C ASP A 103 -11.15 0.98 5.77
N PHE A 104 -9.90 0.56 5.69
CA PHE A 104 -9.27 0.02 4.49
C PHE A 104 -9.47 -1.49 4.48
N LYS A 105 -10.37 -1.95 3.61
CA LYS A 105 -10.79 -3.37 3.52
C LYS A 105 -9.91 -4.26 2.64
N ASP A 106 -8.70 -3.80 2.31
CA ASP A 106 -7.80 -4.35 1.29
C ASP A 106 -8.08 -3.84 -0.13
N LEU A 107 -7.00 -3.62 -0.91
CA LEU A 107 -7.09 -3.20 -2.32
C LEU A 107 -7.79 -4.24 -3.21
N GLN A 108 -7.98 -5.47 -2.73
CA GLN A 108 -8.68 -6.54 -3.44
C GLN A 108 -10.17 -6.28 -3.72
N GLU A 109 -10.85 -5.32 -3.06
CA GLU A 109 -12.23 -4.95 -3.44
C GLU A 109 -12.33 -3.99 -4.65
N ILE A 110 -11.21 -3.69 -5.32
CA ILE A 110 -11.25 -3.26 -6.73
C ILE A 110 -10.81 -4.45 -7.57
N ASP A 111 -11.76 -5.35 -7.77
CA ASP A 111 -11.61 -6.60 -8.50
C ASP A 111 -10.87 -6.41 -9.83
N TYR A 112 -9.99 -7.36 -10.10
CA TYR A 112 -9.32 -7.64 -11.35
C TYR A 112 -10.34 -8.04 -12.43
N ASN A 113 -11.25 -7.13 -12.79
CA ASN A 113 -12.02 -7.20 -14.01
C ASN A 113 -11.97 -5.92 -14.83
N TYR A 114 -11.32 -4.83 -14.38
CA TYR A 114 -11.50 -3.59 -15.12
C TYR A 114 -10.64 -3.50 -16.39
N GLU A 115 -9.38 -3.97 -16.39
CA GLU A 115 -8.55 -3.92 -17.60
C GLU A 115 -8.28 -5.29 -18.25
N GLU A 116 -7.88 -6.33 -17.50
CA GLU A 116 -7.47 -7.59 -18.15
C GLU A 116 -8.61 -8.56 -18.51
N ARG A 117 -9.73 -8.56 -17.79
CA ARG A 117 -10.91 -9.34 -18.23
C ARG A 117 -11.76 -8.61 -19.28
N VAL A 118 -11.52 -7.31 -19.53
CA VAL A 118 -12.01 -6.60 -20.74
C VAL A 118 -11.09 -6.88 -21.95
N ARG A 119 -9.78 -7.02 -21.75
CA ARG A 119 -8.84 -7.28 -22.86
C ARG A 119 -8.89 -8.70 -23.42
N GLY A 120 -9.39 -9.68 -22.66
CA GLY A 120 -9.68 -11.02 -23.22
C GLY A 120 -10.78 -11.03 -24.29
N VAL A 121 -11.56 -9.95 -24.42
CA VAL A 121 -12.70 -9.86 -25.36
C VAL A 121 -12.33 -9.11 -26.65
N VAL A 122 -11.15 -8.49 -26.74
CA VAL A 122 -10.72 -7.70 -27.93
C VAL A 122 -9.45 -8.29 -28.54
N GLN A 123 -9.55 -9.51 -29.07
CA GLN A 123 -9.07 -9.96 -30.39
C GLN A 123 -8.76 -11.45 -30.39
N MET A 124 -9.76 -12.21 -30.84
CA MET A 124 -9.51 -13.43 -31.60
C MET A 124 -8.53 -13.17 -32.76
N SER A 125 -7.78 -14.22 -33.11
CA SER A 125 -7.24 -14.54 -34.45
C SER A 125 -5.73 -14.34 -34.69
N LYS A 126 -4.92 -15.31 -34.23
CA LYS A 126 -3.72 -15.92 -34.87
C LYS A 126 -2.86 -16.49 -33.74
N SER A 127 -2.38 -17.72 -33.72
CA SER A 127 -2.03 -18.62 -34.82
C SER A 127 -1.94 -20.06 -34.28
N LEU A 128 -2.09 -20.98 -35.22
CA LEU A 128 -2.11 -22.44 -35.15
C LEU A 128 -1.28 -23.13 -34.05
N VAL A 129 -1.93 -24.08 -33.38
CA VAL A 129 -1.31 -25.37 -33.01
C VAL A 129 -1.85 -26.43 -33.97
N CYS A 130 -0.97 -27.12 -34.71
CA CYS A 130 -1.18 -28.51 -35.12
C CYS A 130 0.12 -29.16 -35.61
N HIS A 131 0.63 -30.09 -34.79
CA HIS A 131 1.17 -31.41 -35.11
C HIS A 131 2.10 -31.70 -36.31
N ARG A 132 3.07 -32.57 -35.96
CA ARG A 132 3.63 -33.73 -36.69
C ARG A 132 5.03 -33.55 -37.31
N GLY A 133 5.96 -34.31 -36.75
CA GLY A 133 7.18 -34.86 -37.35
C GLY A 133 7.49 -36.15 -36.63
#